data_AF-A0A1Z9TDY7-F1
#
_entry.id   AF-A0A1Z9TDY7-F1
#
_cell.length_a   1.000
_cell.length_b   1.000
_cell.length_c   1.000
_cell.angle_alpha   90.00
_cell.angle_beta   90.00
_cell.angle_gamma   90.00
#
_symmetry.space_group_name_H-M   'P 1'
#
loop_
_entity.id
_entity.type
_entity.pdbx_description
1 polymer ?
#
loop_
_entity_poly.entity_id
_entity_poly.type
_entity_poly.pdbx_seq_one_letter_code
_entity_poly.pdbx_strand_id
1 'polypeptide(L)'
;MISNDITIFYIKNYITFIHKEKYIISKFTRDGILKVGYDTLMFLKLFKFIFKIFICLFAAVVIYIGYLYVQSPTVVTRITSMIMGEATGDLEIINANEAFALKYSSSKKISEDSLEAAINFSKNMDSHALLIYQGDEVILERYFDGFDAQTISDTQSMHKTVLAMMVGIAINDGMIKSVNEPASNYLDEWKNDSRNLITIKHLLQQSSGLDYPEFSFHPLSDFNKLMLGDDVTKMTLQQKAYRKPNQVFEYNGVNPQNLGLLLQRVYGKRYAELLSEKLWQKFAQSDATVVLDSEKNQMPRTYCCLNATAKDWLRIGILILNEGQLGQKQIVPKSWITDMKTPAETNPNYGYLTWLGTKHQQNRVYNPKSTATGFHSEPFDDSDIVYLDGFGGQRVYVIPSKELVIVRTGAGQMGWDDSVLPNTISRGIRND
;
A
#
# COMPACT_ATOMS: atom_id res chain seq x y z
N MET A 1 43.76 -37.64 -43.23
CA MET A 1 43.37 -37.97 -44.61
C MET A 1 41.84 -38.01 -44.75
N ILE A 2 41.17 -36.93 -44.34
CA ILE A 2 39.71 -36.72 -44.48
C ILE A 2 39.51 -35.22 -44.72
N SER A 3 40.02 -34.70 -45.84
CA SER A 3 39.77 -33.30 -46.21
C SER A 3 39.66 -33.05 -47.72
N ASN A 4 39.58 -34.08 -48.55
CA ASN A 4 39.39 -33.92 -50.01
C ASN A 4 38.06 -34.48 -50.56
N ASP A 5 37.24 -35.17 -49.74
CA ASP A 5 35.96 -35.73 -50.22
C ASP A 5 34.71 -34.89 -49.87
N ILE A 6 34.80 -33.93 -48.95
CA ILE A 6 33.66 -33.04 -48.61
C ILE A 6 33.56 -31.88 -49.60
N THR A 7 34.68 -31.34 -50.05
CA THR A 7 34.71 -30.17 -50.97
C THR A 7 34.19 -30.51 -52.36
N ILE A 8 34.41 -31.75 -52.84
CA ILE A 8 33.89 -32.21 -54.15
C ILE A 8 32.37 -32.47 -54.10
N PHE A 9 31.83 -32.92 -52.97
CA PHE A 9 30.39 -33.12 -52.78
C PHE A 9 29.60 -31.80 -52.78
N TYR A 10 30.16 -30.74 -52.19
CA TYR A 10 29.51 -29.41 -52.19
C TYR A 10 29.58 -28.71 -53.54
N ILE A 11 30.70 -28.83 -54.29
CA ILE A 11 30.84 -28.18 -55.60
C ILE A 11 29.94 -28.84 -56.66
N LYS A 12 29.76 -30.17 -56.64
CA LYS A 12 28.83 -30.87 -57.56
C LYS A 12 27.37 -30.49 -57.31
N ASN A 13 26.96 -30.35 -56.05
CA ASN A 13 25.60 -29.93 -55.70
C ASN A 13 25.34 -28.46 -56.02
N TYR A 14 26.33 -27.57 -55.87
CA TYR A 14 26.18 -26.14 -56.19
C TYR A 14 26.04 -25.89 -57.70
N ILE A 15 26.78 -26.63 -58.54
CA ILE A 15 26.69 -26.51 -60.00
C ILE A 15 25.36 -27.08 -60.53
N THR A 16 24.81 -28.11 -59.88
CA THR A 16 23.48 -28.65 -60.25
C THR A 16 22.34 -27.74 -59.78
N PHE A 17 22.52 -27.00 -58.69
CA PHE A 17 21.60 -25.95 -58.24
C PHE A 17 21.59 -24.74 -59.19
N ILE A 18 22.76 -24.25 -59.61
CA ILE A 18 22.87 -23.09 -60.52
C ILE A 18 22.36 -23.41 -61.94
N HIS A 19 22.48 -24.67 -62.41
CA HIS A 19 21.89 -25.05 -63.70
C HIS A 19 20.37 -25.27 -63.66
N LYS A 20 19.78 -25.58 -62.49
CA LYS A 20 18.32 -25.63 -62.33
C LYS A 20 17.71 -24.23 -62.21
N GLU A 21 18.41 -23.25 -61.64
CA GLU A 21 17.92 -21.86 -61.59
C GLU A 21 17.93 -21.19 -62.98
N LYS A 22 18.92 -21.44 -63.83
CA LYS A 22 18.91 -20.87 -65.20
C LYS A 22 17.78 -21.40 -66.09
N TYR A 23 17.11 -22.49 -65.72
CA TYR A 23 15.94 -23.01 -66.43
C TYR A 23 14.60 -22.70 -65.73
N ILE A 24 14.62 -22.24 -64.47
CA ILE A 24 13.45 -21.72 -63.75
C ILE A 24 13.33 -20.19 -63.91
N ILE A 25 14.38 -19.51 -64.35
CA ILE A 25 14.37 -18.07 -64.64
C ILE A 25 13.85 -17.73 -66.06
N SER A 26 13.65 -18.71 -66.95
CA SER A 26 13.04 -18.47 -68.28
C SER A 26 11.56 -18.81 -68.40
N LYS A 27 10.91 -19.23 -67.29
CA LYS A 27 9.46 -19.53 -67.24
C LYS A 27 8.72 -18.71 -66.17
N PHE A 28 9.29 -17.59 -65.75
CA PHE A 28 8.54 -16.51 -65.10
C PHE A 28 8.11 -15.52 -66.17
N THR A 29 6.93 -15.76 -66.70
CA THR A 29 6.20 -14.82 -67.55
C THR A 29 6.05 -13.47 -66.84
N ARG A 30 5.96 -12.41 -67.64
CA ARG A 30 5.72 -11.00 -67.26
C ARG A 30 4.67 -10.83 -66.14
N ASP A 31 3.71 -11.74 -66.07
CA ASP A 31 2.62 -11.79 -65.08
C ASP A 31 3.07 -12.09 -63.64
N GLY A 32 4.14 -12.88 -63.42
CA GLY A 32 4.66 -13.16 -62.07
C GLY A 32 5.37 -11.96 -61.44
N ILE A 33 6.12 -11.21 -62.24
CA ILE A 33 6.80 -9.96 -61.83
C ILE A 33 5.76 -8.84 -61.62
N LEU A 34 4.72 -8.77 -62.47
CA LEU A 34 3.62 -7.83 -62.31
C LEU A 34 2.79 -8.12 -61.04
N LYS A 35 2.53 -9.38 -60.71
CA LYS A 35 1.78 -9.76 -59.50
C LYS A 35 2.57 -9.48 -58.22
N VAL A 36 3.86 -9.80 -58.16
CA VAL A 36 4.75 -9.44 -57.04
C VAL A 36 4.85 -7.92 -56.90
N GLY A 37 4.96 -7.16 -57.99
CA GLY A 37 4.97 -5.69 -57.98
C GLY A 37 3.64 -5.08 -57.51
N TYR A 38 2.51 -5.66 -57.92
CA TYR A 38 1.16 -5.22 -57.50
C TYR A 38 0.89 -5.52 -56.03
N ASP A 39 1.25 -6.72 -55.54
CA ASP A 39 1.12 -7.12 -54.14
C ASP A 39 2.03 -6.28 -53.24
N THR A 40 3.26 -5.97 -53.70
CA THR A 40 4.19 -5.08 -52.99
C THR A 40 3.65 -3.64 -52.94
N LEU A 41 3.08 -3.14 -54.03
CA LEU A 41 2.48 -1.79 -54.07
C LEU A 41 1.22 -1.69 -53.21
N MET A 42 0.39 -2.73 -53.20
CA MET A 42 -0.79 -2.84 -52.35
C MET A 42 -0.40 -2.89 -50.87
N PHE A 43 0.62 -3.68 -50.52
CA PHE A 43 1.19 -3.71 -49.18
C PHE A 43 1.73 -2.34 -48.76
N LEU A 44 2.47 -1.64 -49.63
CA LEU A 44 3.02 -0.31 -49.31
C LEU A 44 1.91 0.74 -49.09
N LYS A 45 0.82 0.67 -49.87
CA LYS A 45 -0.35 1.55 -49.70
C LYS A 45 -1.07 1.27 -48.38
N LEU A 46 -1.28 -0.01 -48.05
CA LEU A 46 -1.87 -0.44 -46.79
C LEU A 46 -1.00 -0.01 -45.60
N PHE A 47 0.32 -0.23 -45.67
CA PHE A 47 1.27 0.21 -44.65
C PHE A 47 1.22 1.73 -44.44
N LYS A 48 1.25 2.54 -45.51
CA LYS A 48 1.12 4.01 -45.40
C LYS A 48 -0.22 4.43 -44.80
N PHE A 49 -1.30 3.72 -45.12
CA PHE A 49 -2.62 4.00 -44.55
C PHE A 49 -2.67 3.68 -43.05
N ILE A 50 -2.21 2.50 -42.64
CA ILE A 50 -2.08 2.10 -41.23
C ILE A 50 -1.17 3.07 -40.48
N PHE A 51 -0.03 3.46 -41.07
CA PHE A 51 0.90 4.41 -40.49
C PHE A 51 0.28 5.80 -40.28
N LYS A 52 -0.54 6.28 -41.23
CA LYS A 52 -1.32 7.52 -41.04
C LYS A 52 -2.33 7.40 -39.91
N ILE A 53 -3.05 6.28 -39.82
CA ILE A 53 -3.98 6.02 -38.70
C ILE A 53 -3.21 6.05 -37.38
N PHE A 54 -2.05 5.39 -37.32
CA PHE A 54 -1.20 5.38 -36.13
C PHE A 54 -0.75 6.79 -35.75
N ILE A 55 -0.28 7.62 -36.69
CA ILE A 55 0.08 9.01 -36.43
C ILE A 55 -1.12 9.82 -35.92
N CYS A 56 -2.30 9.67 -36.52
CA CYS A 56 -3.50 10.38 -36.08
C CYS A 56 -3.92 9.95 -34.67
N LEU A 57 -3.87 8.66 -34.35
CA LEU A 57 -4.15 8.14 -33.02
C LEU A 57 -3.13 8.66 -32.01
N PHE A 58 -1.84 8.63 -32.36
CA PHE A 58 -0.78 9.17 -31.51
C PHE A 58 -0.97 10.67 -31.24
N ALA A 59 -1.26 11.47 -32.27
CA ALA A 59 -1.54 12.89 -32.13
C ALA A 59 -2.78 13.15 -31.25
N ALA A 60 -3.85 12.36 -31.42
CA ALA A 60 -5.05 12.45 -30.58
C ALA A 60 -4.75 12.12 -29.11
N VAL A 61 -3.93 11.11 -28.84
CA VAL A 61 -3.47 10.76 -27.49
C VAL A 61 -2.64 11.90 -26.88
N VAL A 62 -1.70 12.48 -27.64
CA VAL A 62 -0.89 13.61 -27.16
C VAL A 62 -1.75 14.84 -26.85
N ILE A 63 -2.70 15.18 -27.74
CA ILE A 63 -3.66 16.28 -27.50
C ILE A 63 -4.50 16.00 -26.26
N TYR A 64 -4.97 14.77 -26.08
CA TYR A 64 -5.75 14.38 -24.91
C TYR A 64 -4.93 14.47 -23.62
N ILE A 65 -3.70 13.97 -23.60
CA ILE A 65 -2.79 14.11 -22.44
C ILE A 65 -2.53 15.59 -22.15
N GLY A 66 -2.32 16.42 -23.17
CA GLY A 66 -2.17 17.87 -23.01
C GLY A 66 -3.42 18.53 -22.40
N TYR A 67 -4.61 18.13 -22.84
CA TYR A 67 -5.87 18.57 -22.24
C TYR A 67 -5.95 18.17 -20.76
N LEU A 68 -5.65 16.91 -20.41
CA LEU A 68 -5.64 16.46 -19.02
C LEU A 68 -4.63 17.25 -18.17
N TYR A 69 -3.44 17.52 -18.71
CA TYR A 69 -2.39 18.27 -18.04
C TYR A 69 -2.84 19.70 -17.73
N VAL A 70 -3.53 20.37 -18.65
CA VAL A 70 -4.10 21.70 -18.40
C VAL A 70 -5.14 21.67 -17.27
N GLN A 71 -5.91 20.59 -17.14
CA GLN A 71 -6.94 20.46 -16.09
C GLN A 71 -6.36 20.14 -14.71
N SER A 72 -5.33 19.28 -14.65
CA SER A 72 -4.66 18.94 -13.39
C SER A 72 -3.20 18.55 -13.65
N PRO A 73 -2.29 19.53 -13.68
CA PRO A 73 -0.87 19.29 -13.94
C PRO A 73 -0.29 18.28 -12.95
N THR A 74 -0.58 18.44 -11.65
CA THR A 74 -0.04 17.60 -10.58
C THR A 74 -0.44 16.14 -10.73
N VAL A 75 -1.72 15.86 -10.99
CA VAL A 75 -2.19 14.48 -11.13
C VAL A 75 -1.57 13.82 -12.36
N VAL A 76 -1.54 14.53 -13.50
CA VAL A 76 -0.97 13.99 -14.74
C VAL A 76 0.52 13.73 -14.59
N THR A 77 1.29 14.67 -14.03
CA THR A 77 2.72 14.49 -13.75
C THR A 77 2.97 13.28 -12.86
N ARG A 78 2.22 13.14 -11.77
CA ARG A 78 2.41 12.01 -10.84
C ARG A 78 2.01 10.66 -11.43
N ILE A 79 0.98 10.62 -12.29
CA ILE A 79 0.67 9.40 -13.07
C ILE A 79 1.84 9.06 -14.00
N THR A 80 2.43 10.05 -14.68
CA THR A 80 3.61 9.83 -15.53
C THR A 80 4.79 9.32 -14.72
N SER A 81 5.10 9.93 -13.56
CA SER A 81 6.15 9.45 -12.65
C SER A 81 5.89 8.01 -12.20
N MET A 82 4.66 7.67 -11.83
CA MET A 82 4.30 6.30 -11.45
C MET A 82 4.56 5.28 -12.58
N ILE A 83 4.24 5.64 -13.83
CA ILE A 83 4.51 4.80 -15.01
C ILE A 83 6.02 4.63 -15.23
N MET A 84 6.81 5.65 -14.90
CA MET A 84 8.28 5.62 -14.98
C MET A 84 8.94 4.95 -13.77
N GLY A 85 8.17 4.55 -12.74
CA GLY A 85 8.70 3.97 -11.51
C GLY A 85 9.31 5.00 -10.56
N GLU A 86 8.95 6.27 -10.72
CA GLU A 86 9.41 7.39 -9.90
C GLU A 86 8.44 7.69 -8.74
N ALA A 87 8.94 8.38 -7.71
CA ALA A 87 8.13 8.82 -6.58
C ALA A 87 7.04 9.81 -7.00
N THR A 88 5.85 9.71 -6.41
CA THR A 88 4.66 10.45 -6.81
C THR A 88 4.27 11.56 -5.83
N GLY A 89 5.17 12.01 -4.96
CA GLY A 89 4.91 13.11 -4.05
C GLY A 89 6.13 13.50 -3.22
N ASP A 90 6.07 14.69 -2.65
CA ASP A 90 7.14 15.25 -1.83
C ASP A 90 7.14 14.57 -0.46
N LEU A 91 8.33 14.33 0.08
CA LEU A 91 8.49 13.67 1.37
C LEU A 91 8.75 14.70 2.46
N GLU A 92 8.03 14.60 3.57
CA GLU A 92 8.36 15.31 4.81
C GLU A 92 8.93 14.33 5.83
N ILE A 93 10.05 14.69 6.44
CA ILE A 93 10.76 13.88 7.42
C ILE A 93 10.05 13.91 8.78
N ILE A 94 9.95 12.75 9.40
CA ILE A 94 9.55 12.55 10.79
C ILE A 94 10.80 12.11 11.54
N ASN A 95 11.37 13.02 12.30
CA ASN A 95 12.64 12.78 12.97
C ASN A 95 12.48 11.73 14.09
N ALA A 96 13.43 10.80 14.17
CA ALA A 96 13.68 9.96 15.32
C ALA A 96 14.55 10.70 16.36
N ASN A 97 14.66 10.14 17.56
CA ASN A 97 15.56 10.67 18.59
C ASN A 97 16.00 9.55 19.54
N GLU A 98 15.04 8.97 20.27
CA GLU A 98 15.31 7.92 21.25
C GLU A 98 14.87 6.55 20.72
N ALA A 99 15.84 5.68 20.47
CA ALA A 99 15.56 4.32 20.05
C ALA A 99 15.19 3.45 21.26
N PHE A 100 14.00 2.86 21.25
CA PHE A 100 13.69 1.73 22.13
C PHE A 100 14.57 0.54 21.72
N ALA A 101 15.37 0.05 22.65
CA ALA A 101 16.31 -1.04 22.40
C ALA A 101 15.58 -2.37 22.22
N LEU A 102 15.83 -3.03 21.11
CA LEU A 102 15.36 -4.39 20.85
C LEU A 102 16.37 -5.39 21.43
N LYS A 103 15.89 -6.35 22.21
CA LYS A 103 16.70 -7.49 22.65
C LYS A 103 16.59 -8.61 21.62
N TYR A 104 17.64 -9.41 21.48
CA TYR A 104 17.69 -10.52 20.53
C TYR A 104 17.90 -11.82 21.29
N SER A 105 17.08 -12.83 21.01
CA SER A 105 17.19 -14.14 21.65
C SER A 105 18.16 -15.05 20.92
N SER A 106 18.83 -15.93 21.67
CA SER A 106 19.44 -17.15 21.13
C SER A 106 18.56 -18.38 21.35
N SER A 107 17.46 -18.25 22.11
CA SER A 107 16.57 -19.36 22.48
C SER A 107 15.50 -19.62 21.40
N LYS A 108 15.24 -20.89 21.09
CA LYS A 108 14.26 -21.31 20.09
C LYS A 108 12.89 -21.57 20.71
N LYS A 109 12.19 -20.50 21.11
CA LYS A 109 10.80 -20.54 21.62
C LYS A 109 9.77 -20.96 20.54
N ILE A 110 10.12 -20.74 19.27
CA ILE A 110 9.33 -21.15 18.11
C ILE A 110 10.10 -22.26 17.36
N SER A 111 9.39 -23.27 16.87
CA SER A 111 9.97 -24.38 16.12
C SER A 111 10.69 -23.91 14.85
N GLU A 112 11.77 -24.62 14.49
CA GLU A 112 12.55 -24.33 13.29
C GLU A 112 11.69 -24.48 12.03
N ASP A 113 10.88 -25.54 11.96
CA ASP A 113 9.96 -25.79 10.85
C ASP A 113 8.98 -24.61 10.62
N SER A 114 8.42 -24.03 11.69
CA SER A 114 7.53 -22.87 11.57
C SER A 114 8.26 -21.61 11.12
N LEU A 115 9.48 -21.37 11.64
CA LEU A 115 10.30 -20.24 11.22
C LEU A 115 10.69 -20.37 9.74
N GLU A 116 11.12 -21.54 9.30
CA GLU A 116 11.46 -21.82 7.91
C GLU A 116 10.25 -21.68 6.98
N ALA A 117 9.08 -22.19 7.39
CA ALA A 117 7.84 -22.03 6.64
C ALA A 117 7.46 -20.54 6.47
N ALA A 118 7.54 -19.74 7.54
CA ALA A 118 7.26 -18.31 7.50
C ALA A 118 8.25 -17.53 6.61
N ILE A 119 9.55 -17.90 6.67
CA ILE A 119 10.59 -17.33 5.79
C ILE A 119 10.32 -17.67 4.33
N ASN A 120 9.99 -18.93 4.03
CA ASN A 120 9.72 -19.39 2.67
C ASN A 120 8.47 -18.73 2.09
N PHE A 121 7.39 -18.64 2.87
CA PHE A 121 6.20 -17.88 2.48
C PHE A 121 6.53 -16.42 2.18
N SER A 122 7.27 -15.76 3.08
CA SER A 122 7.65 -14.36 2.91
C SER A 122 8.54 -14.14 1.69
N LYS A 123 9.47 -15.06 1.40
CA LYS A 123 10.29 -15.04 0.18
C LYS A 123 9.43 -15.15 -1.08
N ASN A 124 8.49 -16.09 -1.11
CA ASN A 124 7.60 -16.30 -2.26
C ASN A 124 6.62 -15.13 -2.49
N MET A 125 6.46 -14.28 -1.48
CA MET A 125 5.65 -13.07 -1.54
C MET A 125 6.50 -11.80 -1.76
N ASP A 126 7.73 -11.90 -2.26
CA ASP A 126 8.64 -10.76 -2.52
C ASP A 126 8.77 -9.80 -1.32
N SER A 127 8.96 -10.36 -0.12
CA SER A 127 9.15 -9.55 1.09
C SER A 127 10.51 -8.85 1.05
N HIS A 128 10.58 -7.63 1.58
CA HIS A 128 11.84 -6.93 1.89
C HIS A 128 12.36 -7.37 3.27
N ALA A 129 11.45 -7.54 4.24
CA ALA A 129 11.78 -7.92 5.60
C ALA A 129 10.69 -8.79 6.25
N LEU A 130 11.12 -9.70 7.13
CA LEU A 130 10.29 -10.46 8.07
C LEU A 130 10.94 -10.39 9.45
N LEU A 131 10.25 -9.78 10.42
CA LEU A 131 10.67 -9.73 11.81
C LEU A 131 9.64 -10.42 12.70
N ILE A 132 10.11 -11.19 13.69
CA ILE A 132 9.27 -11.89 14.66
C ILE A 132 9.82 -11.60 16.05
N TYR A 133 8.95 -11.14 16.93
CA TYR A 133 9.24 -10.81 18.33
C TYR A 133 8.30 -11.59 19.23
N GLN A 134 8.82 -12.21 20.29
CA GLN A 134 8.01 -12.97 21.24
C GLN A 134 8.51 -12.79 22.68
N GLY A 135 7.60 -12.48 23.59
CA GLY A 135 7.91 -12.17 24.98
C GLY A 135 8.59 -10.80 25.06
N ASP A 136 9.90 -10.79 25.29
CA ASP A 136 10.69 -9.57 25.36
C ASP A 136 11.83 -9.48 24.31
N GLU A 137 11.88 -10.42 23.36
CA GLU A 137 13.01 -10.60 22.43
C GLU A 137 12.58 -10.74 20.97
N VAL A 138 13.42 -10.23 20.06
CA VAL A 138 13.39 -10.53 18.63
C VAL A 138 13.92 -11.95 18.44
N ILE A 139 13.07 -12.81 17.90
CA ILE A 139 13.36 -14.23 17.61
C ILE A 139 13.88 -14.38 16.17
N LEU A 140 13.37 -13.57 15.25
CA LEU A 140 13.81 -13.56 13.86
C LEU A 140 13.91 -12.11 13.36
N GLU A 141 15.03 -11.78 12.73
CA GLU A 141 15.20 -10.59 11.91
C GLU A 141 15.79 -11.03 10.56
N ARG A 142 14.96 -11.01 9.52
CA ARG A 142 15.32 -11.48 8.18
C ARG A 142 15.09 -10.35 7.19
N TYR A 143 16.12 -10.02 6.42
CA TYR A 143 16.03 -9.19 5.22
C TYR A 143 16.28 -10.06 4.00
N PHE A 144 15.57 -9.80 2.91
CA PHE A 144 15.66 -10.57 1.67
C PHE A 144 16.53 -9.85 0.64
N ASP A 145 16.83 -10.52 -0.48
CA ASP A 145 17.81 -10.08 -1.47
C ASP A 145 17.58 -8.63 -1.92
N GLY A 146 18.61 -7.79 -1.77
CA GLY A 146 18.57 -6.37 -2.14
C GLY A 146 18.06 -5.43 -1.04
N PHE A 147 17.69 -5.96 0.15
CA PHE A 147 17.17 -5.19 1.27
C PHE A 147 17.97 -5.44 2.55
N ASP A 148 17.87 -4.49 3.49
CA ASP A 148 18.61 -4.47 4.74
C ASP A 148 17.83 -3.77 5.87
N ALA A 149 18.47 -3.66 7.04
CA ALA A 149 17.88 -3.01 8.22
C ALA A 149 17.66 -1.50 8.08
N GLN A 150 18.18 -0.86 7.04
CA GLN A 150 18.00 0.56 6.74
C GLN A 150 16.93 0.79 5.67
N THR A 151 16.45 -0.28 5.03
CA THR A 151 15.42 -0.21 4.00
C THR A 151 14.13 0.39 4.55
N ILE A 152 13.73 1.51 3.95
CA ILE A 152 12.45 2.19 4.19
C ILE A 152 11.43 1.65 3.20
N SER A 153 10.32 1.10 3.70
CA SER A 153 9.23 0.59 2.85
C SER A 153 8.01 1.51 2.90
N ASP A 154 7.32 1.63 1.76
CA ASP A 154 5.96 2.17 1.73
C ASP A 154 5.00 1.14 2.32
N THR A 155 4.45 1.48 3.48
CA THR A 155 3.62 0.57 4.28
C THR A 155 2.14 0.79 4.11
N GLN A 156 1.75 1.67 3.19
CA GLN A 156 0.37 1.85 2.81
C GLN A 156 -0.50 2.17 4.05
N SER A 157 -1.68 1.57 4.11
CA SER A 157 -2.67 1.83 5.13
C SER A 157 -2.29 1.47 6.58
N MET A 158 -1.10 0.90 6.85
CA MET A 158 -0.60 0.73 8.21
C MET A 158 -0.52 2.06 8.97
N HIS A 159 -0.32 3.18 8.25
CA HIS A 159 -0.35 4.53 8.82
C HIS A 159 -1.64 4.85 9.59
N LYS A 160 -2.80 4.30 9.18
CA LYS A 160 -4.09 4.61 9.82
C LYS A 160 -4.12 4.24 11.30
N THR A 161 -3.46 3.14 11.69
CA THR A 161 -3.39 2.74 13.11
C THR A 161 -2.48 3.69 13.92
N VAL A 162 -1.38 4.16 13.34
CA VAL A 162 -0.53 5.21 13.95
C VAL A 162 -1.33 6.51 14.11
N LEU A 163 -2.16 6.85 13.13
CA LEU A 163 -3.06 8.00 13.23
C LEU A 163 -4.07 7.84 14.38
N ALA A 164 -4.64 6.65 14.59
CA ALA A 164 -5.51 6.41 15.75
C ALA A 164 -4.76 6.57 17.09
N MET A 165 -3.50 6.14 17.20
CA MET A 165 -2.68 6.41 18.39
C MET A 165 -2.52 7.92 18.63
N MET A 166 -2.27 8.70 17.58
CA MET A 166 -2.15 10.16 17.67
C MET A 166 -3.43 10.83 18.16
N VAL A 167 -4.61 10.32 17.77
CA VAL A 167 -5.90 10.79 18.32
C VAL A 167 -6.02 10.49 19.81
N GLY A 168 -5.59 9.31 20.26
CA GLY A 168 -5.54 8.98 21.69
C GLY A 168 -4.62 9.88 22.49
N ILE A 169 -3.45 10.20 21.94
CA ILE A 169 -2.53 11.17 22.54
C ILE A 169 -3.18 12.55 22.61
N ALA A 170 -3.88 13.00 21.57
CA ALA A 170 -4.62 14.26 21.59
C ALA A 170 -5.72 14.32 22.64
N ILE A 171 -6.40 13.20 22.91
CA ILE A 171 -7.37 13.12 24.00
C ILE A 171 -6.67 13.22 25.36
N ASN A 172 -5.56 12.50 25.54
CA ASN A 172 -4.78 12.54 26.77
C ASN A 172 -4.20 13.94 27.05
N ASP A 173 -3.76 14.65 26.01
CA ASP A 173 -3.24 16.01 26.09
C ASP A 173 -4.36 17.05 26.32
N GLY A 174 -5.63 16.64 26.33
CA GLY A 174 -6.79 17.53 26.52
C GLY A 174 -7.15 18.36 25.28
N MET A 175 -6.55 18.07 24.13
CA MET A 175 -6.82 18.76 22.86
C MET A 175 -8.14 18.29 22.21
N ILE A 176 -8.54 17.05 22.51
CA ILE A 176 -9.82 16.47 22.12
C ILE A 176 -10.51 16.00 23.41
N LYS A 177 -11.77 16.39 23.61
CA LYS A 177 -12.46 16.08 24.87
C LYS A 177 -12.91 14.62 24.91
N SER A 178 -13.42 14.09 23.81
CA SER A 178 -13.93 12.72 23.74
C SER A 178 -14.15 12.29 22.30
N VAL A 179 -13.99 10.99 22.01
CA VAL A 179 -14.36 10.43 20.70
C VAL A 179 -15.85 10.60 20.36
N ASN A 180 -16.71 10.78 21.36
CA ASN A 180 -18.14 10.94 21.16
C ASN A 180 -18.54 12.36 20.79
N GLU A 181 -17.62 13.33 20.79
CA GLU A 181 -17.94 14.68 20.37
C GLU A 181 -18.00 14.80 18.83
N PRO A 182 -18.81 15.71 18.30
CA PRO A 182 -18.85 15.99 16.87
C PRO A 182 -17.48 16.41 16.33
N ALA A 183 -17.06 15.82 15.22
CA ALA A 183 -15.85 16.24 14.50
C ALA A 183 -15.95 17.70 14.01
N SER A 184 -17.18 18.20 13.80
CA SER A 184 -17.46 19.60 13.46
C SER A 184 -17.07 20.60 14.55
N ASN A 185 -16.76 20.16 15.77
CA ASN A 185 -16.12 21.02 16.77
C ASN A 185 -14.74 21.52 16.31
N TYR A 186 -14.09 20.77 15.42
CA TYR A 186 -12.74 21.03 14.91
C TYR A 186 -12.70 21.21 13.38
N LEU A 187 -13.75 20.72 12.70
CA LEU A 187 -13.96 20.85 11.26
C LEU A 187 -15.10 21.84 10.98
N ASP A 188 -14.78 23.14 10.95
CA ASP A 188 -15.75 24.23 10.80
C ASP A 188 -16.66 24.07 9.58
N GLU A 189 -16.13 23.51 8.49
CA GLU A 189 -16.82 23.25 7.23
C GLU A 189 -18.02 22.31 7.39
N TRP A 190 -18.08 21.55 8.49
CA TRP A 190 -19.12 20.55 8.75
C TRP A 190 -20.18 21.03 9.74
N LYS A 191 -20.05 22.23 10.32
CA LYS A 191 -20.96 22.72 11.37
C LYS A 191 -22.41 22.90 10.90
N ASN A 192 -22.58 23.32 9.65
CA ASN A 192 -23.85 23.84 9.13
C ASN A 192 -24.60 22.84 8.22
N ASP A 193 -24.21 21.56 8.21
CA ASP A 193 -24.91 20.51 7.46
C ASP A 193 -24.91 19.18 8.22
N SER A 194 -25.44 18.11 7.59
CA SER A 194 -25.60 16.79 8.21
C SER A 194 -24.30 16.16 8.72
N ARG A 195 -23.13 16.64 8.28
CA ARG A 195 -21.83 16.19 8.78
C ARG A 195 -21.57 16.60 10.23
N ASN A 196 -22.34 17.54 10.78
CA ASN A 196 -22.27 17.89 12.20
C ASN A 196 -22.70 16.75 13.15
N LEU A 197 -23.31 15.68 12.62
CA LEU A 197 -23.66 14.47 13.37
C LEU A 197 -22.51 13.45 13.43
N ILE A 198 -21.46 13.64 12.64
CA ILE A 198 -20.31 12.75 12.59
C ILE A 198 -19.44 13.02 13.82
N THR A 199 -19.26 12.02 14.66
CA THR A 199 -18.34 12.06 15.80
C THR A 199 -16.96 11.60 15.38
N ILE A 200 -15.95 11.89 16.20
CA ILE A 200 -14.59 11.38 16.00
C ILE A 200 -14.59 9.84 16.01
N LYS A 201 -15.41 9.21 16.86
CA LYS A 201 -15.60 7.75 16.91
C LYS A 201 -16.06 7.20 15.56
N HIS A 202 -17.02 7.85 14.90
CA HIS A 202 -17.49 7.41 13.58
C HIS A 202 -16.39 7.48 12.51
N LEU A 203 -15.51 8.49 12.57
CA LEU A 203 -14.35 8.56 11.67
C LEU A 203 -13.35 7.41 11.96
N LEU A 204 -13.04 7.17 13.23
CA LEU A 204 -12.12 6.11 13.66
C LEU A 204 -12.61 4.71 13.29
N GLN A 205 -13.93 4.47 13.40
CA GLN A 205 -14.56 3.18 13.11
C GLN A 205 -14.98 3.03 11.63
N GLN A 206 -14.65 4.00 10.77
CA GLN A 206 -15.01 4.00 9.34
C GLN A 206 -16.53 3.86 9.11
N SER A 207 -17.34 4.49 9.95
CA SER A 207 -18.80 4.41 9.94
C SER A 207 -19.46 5.79 9.86
N SER A 208 -18.78 6.79 9.31
CA SER A 208 -19.25 8.19 9.25
C SER A 208 -20.43 8.44 8.31
N GLY A 209 -20.62 7.59 7.28
CA GLY A 209 -21.58 7.85 6.21
C GLY A 209 -21.16 8.97 5.25
N LEU A 210 -19.89 9.40 5.29
CA LEU A 210 -19.30 10.27 4.27
C LEU A 210 -19.15 9.51 2.96
N ASP A 211 -19.43 10.21 1.86
CA ASP A 211 -19.13 9.71 0.54
C ASP A 211 -17.62 9.62 0.34
N TYR A 212 -17.20 8.79 -0.61
CA TYR A 212 -15.80 8.58 -0.91
C TYR A 212 -15.62 8.16 -2.38
N PRO A 213 -14.49 8.55 -3.00
CA PRO A 213 -14.23 8.23 -4.40
C PRO A 213 -14.04 6.73 -4.65
N GLU A 214 -14.61 6.25 -5.75
CA GLU A 214 -14.45 4.88 -6.24
C GLU A 214 -13.20 4.77 -7.12
N PHE A 215 -12.56 3.60 -7.09
CA PHE A 215 -11.44 3.32 -7.97
C PHE A 215 -11.82 3.56 -9.43
N SER A 216 -10.96 4.28 -10.15
CA SER A 216 -11.19 4.62 -11.54
C SER A 216 -9.89 4.78 -12.30
N PHE A 217 -9.83 4.21 -13.49
CA PHE A 217 -8.72 4.38 -14.43
C PHE A 217 -8.69 5.76 -15.09
N HIS A 218 -9.75 6.57 -14.94
CA HIS A 218 -9.76 7.92 -15.51
C HIS A 218 -8.77 8.82 -14.76
N PRO A 219 -7.77 9.45 -15.42
CA PRO A 219 -6.70 10.19 -14.75
C PRO A 219 -7.21 11.31 -13.83
N LEU A 220 -8.28 12.01 -14.22
CA LEU A 220 -8.88 13.10 -13.43
C LEU A 220 -10.05 12.65 -12.56
N SER A 221 -10.17 11.34 -12.29
CA SER A 221 -11.17 10.83 -11.36
C SER A 221 -10.94 11.40 -9.95
N ASP A 222 -12.00 11.46 -9.17
CA ASP A 222 -11.92 11.88 -7.77
C ASP A 222 -11.03 10.95 -6.93
N PHE A 223 -10.93 9.67 -7.31
CA PHE A 223 -9.97 8.75 -6.72
C PHE A 223 -8.53 9.15 -7.01
N ASN A 224 -8.18 9.44 -8.27
CA ASN A 224 -6.84 9.87 -8.62
C ASN A 224 -6.50 11.27 -8.08
N LYS A 225 -7.49 12.16 -7.92
CA LYS A 225 -7.28 13.41 -7.18
C LYS A 225 -7.03 13.16 -5.70
N LEU A 226 -7.76 12.24 -5.07
CA LEU A 226 -7.50 11.85 -3.68
C LEU A 226 -6.10 11.28 -3.54
N MET A 227 -5.65 10.42 -4.46
CA MET A 227 -4.36 9.72 -4.39
C MET A 227 -3.17 10.55 -4.84
N LEU A 228 -3.33 11.41 -5.84
CA LEU A 228 -2.22 12.08 -6.54
C LEU A 228 -2.42 13.60 -6.67
N GLY A 229 -3.58 14.15 -6.29
CA GLY A 229 -3.85 15.59 -6.35
C GLY A 229 -3.02 16.40 -5.34
N ASP A 230 -3.06 17.72 -5.49
CA ASP A 230 -2.27 18.68 -4.72
C ASP A 230 -2.99 19.22 -3.47
N ASP A 231 -4.30 19.02 -3.35
CA ASP A 231 -5.14 19.51 -2.24
C ASP A 231 -6.05 18.39 -1.70
N VAL A 232 -5.45 17.50 -0.90
CA VAL A 232 -6.17 16.36 -0.30
C VAL A 232 -7.17 16.81 0.77
N THR A 233 -6.89 17.95 1.41
CA THR A 233 -7.73 18.56 2.44
C THR A 233 -9.06 19.02 1.87
N LYS A 234 -9.03 19.84 0.81
CA LYS A 234 -10.25 20.29 0.14
C LYS A 234 -11.05 19.11 -0.41
N MET A 235 -10.37 18.14 -1.01
CA MET A 235 -11.00 16.95 -1.58
C MET A 235 -11.81 16.16 -0.54
N THR A 236 -11.26 15.99 0.66
CA THR A 236 -11.87 15.17 1.71
C THR A 236 -12.88 15.95 2.56
N LEU A 237 -12.68 17.25 2.77
CA LEU A 237 -13.63 18.12 3.44
C LEU A 237 -14.92 18.36 2.64
N GLN A 238 -14.88 18.24 1.31
CA GLN A 238 -16.04 18.47 0.44
C GLN A 238 -16.93 17.23 0.26
N GLN A 239 -16.50 16.06 0.73
CA GLN A 239 -17.31 14.85 0.66
C GLN A 239 -18.60 15.02 1.46
N LYS A 240 -19.72 14.62 0.87
CA LYS A 240 -21.06 14.78 1.45
C LYS A 240 -21.34 13.65 2.43
N ALA A 241 -22.02 13.94 3.54
CA ALA A 241 -22.68 12.90 4.31
C ALA A 241 -23.94 12.45 3.55
N TYR A 242 -23.89 11.25 2.98
CA TYR A 242 -24.98 10.69 2.17
C TYR A 242 -25.78 9.62 2.92
N ARG A 243 -25.31 9.22 4.11
CA ARG A 243 -25.98 8.32 5.07
C ARG A 243 -25.83 8.87 6.48
N LYS A 244 -26.64 8.34 7.41
CA LYS A 244 -26.42 8.64 8.83
C LYS A 244 -25.19 7.88 9.34
N PRO A 245 -24.43 8.46 10.29
CA PRO A 245 -23.33 7.74 10.90
C PRO A 245 -23.77 6.46 11.62
N ASN A 246 -22.83 5.54 11.81
CA ASN A 246 -22.97 4.24 12.48
C ASN A 246 -24.01 3.29 11.82
N GLN A 247 -24.29 3.45 10.52
CA GLN A 247 -25.18 2.54 9.80
C GLN A 247 -24.44 1.44 9.01
N VAL A 248 -23.31 1.79 8.40
CA VAL A 248 -22.54 0.89 7.52
C VAL A 248 -21.05 1.14 7.75
N PHE A 249 -20.27 0.06 7.73
CA PHE A 249 -18.81 0.13 7.70
C PHE A 249 -18.32 0.34 6.26
N GLU A 250 -17.52 1.38 6.04
CA GLU A 250 -17.04 1.77 4.71
C GLU A 250 -15.56 2.18 4.80
N TYR A 251 -14.65 1.22 4.73
CA TYR A 251 -13.21 1.49 4.77
C TYR A 251 -12.77 2.41 3.61
N ASN A 252 -12.34 3.62 3.93
CA ASN A 252 -11.91 4.61 2.95
C ASN A 252 -10.79 5.53 3.48
N GLY A 253 -10.27 6.40 2.60
CA GLY A 253 -9.24 7.39 2.92
C GLY A 253 -9.76 8.74 3.44
N VAL A 254 -11.04 9.06 3.22
CA VAL A 254 -11.66 10.34 3.60
C VAL A 254 -11.73 10.49 5.12
N ASN A 255 -12.16 9.44 5.83
CA ASN A 255 -12.25 9.44 7.29
C ASN A 255 -10.89 9.74 7.97
N PRO A 256 -9.83 8.94 7.74
CA PRO A 256 -8.52 9.20 8.32
C PRO A 256 -7.91 10.53 7.85
N GLN A 257 -8.11 10.95 6.60
CA GLN A 257 -7.58 12.26 6.17
C GLN A 257 -8.15 13.42 7.00
N ASN A 258 -9.46 13.40 7.27
CA ASN A 258 -10.09 14.42 8.10
C ASN A 258 -9.65 14.34 9.57
N LEU A 259 -9.33 13.15 10.09
CA LEU A 259 -8.70 13.01 11.41
C LEU A 259 -7.28 13.60 11.46
N GLY A 260 -6.49 13.40 10.39
CA GLY A 260 -5.18 14.04 10.25
C GLY A 260 -5.26 15.57 10.27
N LEU A 261 -6.22 16.12 9.52
CA LEU A 261 -6.49 17.57 9.51
C LEU A 261 -6.94 18.08 10.89
N LEU A 262 -7.84 17.34 11.53
CA LEU A 262 -8.32 17.65 12.88
C LEU A 262 -7.15 17.75 13.86
N LEU A 263 -6.20 16.80 13.84
CA LEU A 263 -5.00 16.84 14.66
C LEU A 263 -4.16 18.11 14.42
N GLN A 264 -3.94 18.51 13.16
CA GLN A 264 -3.23 19.76 12.89
C GLN A 264 -3.96 20.98 13.47
N ARG A 265 -5.29 21.02 13.37
CA ARG A 265 -6.10 22.15 13.86
C ARG A 265 -6.08 22.27 15.37
N VAL A 266 -6.21 21.17 16.11
CA VAL A 266 -6.26 21.22 17.58
C VAL A 266 -4.90 21.58 18.19
N TYR A 267 -3.80 21.20 17.54
CA TYR A 267 -2.46 21.53 18.02
C TYR A 267 -1.86 22.80 17.40
N GLY A 268 -2.39 23.29 16.27
CA GLY A 268 -1.80 24.40 15.52
C GLY A 268 -0.42 24.08 14.92
N LYS A 269 -0.14 22.80 14.60
CA LYS A 269 1.16 22.32 14.12
C LYS A 269 1.00 21.41 12.90
N ARG A 270 2.07 21.28 12.12
CA ARG A 270 2.14 20.31 11.01
C ARG A 270 2.06 18.88 11.52
N TYR A 271 1.41 18.01 10.76
CA TYR A 271 1.18 16.62 11.15
C TYR A 271 2.49 15.85 11.34
N ALA A 272 3.49 16.02 10.46
CA ALA A 272 4.76 15.30 10.62
C ALA A 272 5.55 15.77 11.85
N GLU A 273 5.52 17.08 12.16
CA GLU A 273 6.10 17.62 13.39
C GLU A 273 5.43 17.01 14.63
N LEU A 274 4.09 16.97 14.64
CA LEU A 274 3.32 16.36 15.71
C LEU A 274 3.62 14.87 15.87
N LEU A 275 3.63 14.13 14.76
CA LEU A 275 3.94 12.71 14.76
C LEU A 275 5.36 12.45 15.26
N SER A 276 6.33 13.30 14.88
CA SER A 276 7.70 13.23 15.37
C SER A 276 7.76 13.46 16.89
N GLU A 277 7.25 14.59 17.37
CA GLU A 277 7.37 15.01 18.78
C GLU A 277 6.62 14.08 19.74
N LYS A 278 5.37 13.75 19.41
CA LYS A 278 4.44 13.08 20.32
C LYS A 278 4.59 11.57 20.34
N LEU A 279 5.06 10.98 19.25
CA LEU A 279 5.08 9.52 19.09
C LEU A 279 6.43 8.99 18.59
N TRP A 280 6.90 9.42 17.42
CA TRP A 280 8.04 8.78 16.73
C TRP A 280 9.35 8.89 17.53
N GLN A 281 9.67 10.09 18.04
CA GLN A 281 10.87 10.32 18.84
C GLN A 281 10.92 9.53 20.15
N LYS A 282 9.80 8.92 20.59
CA LYS A 282 9.72 8.17 21.84
C LYS A 282 10.25 6.74 21.72
N PHE A 283 10.39 6.23 20.50
CA PHE A 283 10.80 4.84 20.30
C PHE A 283 11.61 4.58 19.04
N ALA A 284 11.44 5.37 17.98
CA ALA A 284 11.99 5.03 16.68
C ALA A 284 13.51 5.16 16.65
N GLN A 285 14.14 4.27 15.90
CA GLN A 285 15.58 4.29 15.67
C GLN A 285 15.94 5.10 14.41
N SER A 286 15.08 5.06 13.38
CA SER A 286 15.33 5.72 12.11
C SER A 286 14.27 6.78 11.84
N ASP A 287 14.67 7.81 11.10
CA ASP A 287 13.72 8.78 10.55
C ASP A 287 12.71 8.08 9.65
N ALA A 288 11.46 8.51 9.72
CA ALA A 288 10.40 8.12 8.81
C ALA A 288 10.09 9.27 7.84
N THR A 289 9.28 9.00 6.83
CA THR A 289 8.75 10.04 5.96
C THR A 289 7.25 9.91 5.77
N VAL A 290 6.59 11.03 5.53
CA VAL A 290 5.22 11.04 5.00
C VAL A 290 5.17 11.68 3.63
N VAL A 291 4.25 11.21 2.79
CA VAL A 291 4.02 11.78 1.45
C VAL A 291 3.04 12.95 1.55
N LEU A 292 3.47 14.13 1.12
CA LEU A 292 2.68 15.35 1.05
C LEU A 292 1.78 15.35 -0.19
N ASP A 293 0.63 16.02 -0.07
CA ASP A 293 -0.21 16.34 -1.22
C ASP A 293 0.48 17.32 -2.18
N SER A 294 1.16 18.35 -1.67
CA SER A 294 2.03 19.26 -2.42
C SER A 294 2.96 20.07 -1.51
N GLU A 295 4.03 20.64 -2.07
CA GLU A 295 4.87 21.65 -1.37
C GLU A 295 4.08 22.86 -0.85
N LYS A 296 2.98 23.22 -1.54
CA LYS A 296 2.15 24.38 -1.22
C LYS A 296 1.22 24.12 -0.05
N ASN A 297 0.45 23.04 -0.09
CA ASN A 297 -0.55 22.74 0.92
C ASN A 297 0.03 21.97 2.12
N GLN A 298 1.13 21.25 1.90
CA GLN A 298 1.91 20.58 2.95
C GLN A 298 1.07 19.65 3.83
N MET A 299 0.03 19.03 3.27
CA MET A 299 -0.79 18.08 4.01
C MET A 299 -0.34 16.66 3.72
N PRO A 300 0.09 15.89 4.72
CA PRO A 300 0.37 14.46 4.54
C PRO A 300 -0.87 13.66 4.16
N ARG A 301 -0.67 12.62 3.34
CA ARG A 301 -1.69 11.59 3.06
C ARG A 301 -1.79 10.61 4.24
N THR A 302 -2.47 11.04 5.29
CA THR A 302 -2.56 10.34 6.59
C THR A 302 -3.32 9.00 6.54
N TYR A 303 -3.88 8.64 5.39
CA TYR A 303 -4.55 7.36 5.19
C TYR A 303 -3.64 6.27 4.62
N CYS A 304 -2.41 6.54 4.17
CA CYS A 304 -1.60 5.51 3.48
C CYS A 304 -0.08 5.64 3.55
N CYS A 305 0.50 6.77 3.91
CA CYS A 305 1.78 7.08 3.27
C CYS A 305 2.81 7.49 4.31
N LEU A 306 2.99 6.63 5.32
CA LEU A 306 4.06 6.68 6.31
C LEU A 306 5.09 5.61 5.97
N ASN A 307 6.27 6.03 5.52
CA ASN A 307 7.35 5.15 5.15
C ASN A 307 8.34 5.04 6.30
N ALA A 308 8.65 3.82 6.72
CA ALA A 308 9.59 3.57 7.81
C ALA A 308 10.28 2.21 7.67
N THR A 309 11.27 1.95 8.53
CA THR A 309 11.96 0.67 8.58
C THR A 309 11.09 -0.41 9.21
N ALA A 310 11.34 -1.68 8.87
CA ALA A 310 10.63 -2.81 9.49
C ALA A 310 10.81 -2.87 11.01
N LYS A 311 11.97 -2.41 11.54
CA LYS A 311 12.22 -2.37 12.99
C LYS A 311 11.38 -1.31 13.69
N ASP A 312 11.13 -0.16 13.08
CA ASP A 312 10.29 0.86 13.69
C ASP A 312 8.80 0.46 13.65
N TRP A 313 8.37 -0.27 12.61
CA TRP A 313 7.08 -0.95 12.61
C TRP A 313 6.97 -2.05 13.68
N LEU A 314 8.06 -2.77 13.94
CA LEU A 314 8.11 -3.72 15.05
C LEU A 314 7.90 -3.02 16.39
N ARG A 315 8.54 -1.87 16.61
CA ARG A 315 8.35 -1.08 17.84
C ARG A 315 6.91 -0.58 18.01
N ILE A 316 6.22 -0.23 16.92
CA ILE A 316 4.78 0.08 16.94
C ILE A 316 3.97 -1.15 17.37
N GLY A 317 4.29 -2.33 16.83
CA GLY A 317 3.63 -3.57 17.24
C GLY A 317 3.87 -3.90 18.72
N ILE A 318 5.12 -3.75 19.21
CA ILE A 318 5.46 -3.93 20.63
C ILE A 318 4.73 -2.91 21.51
N LEU A 319 4.60 -1.66 21.05
CA LEU A 319 3.84 -0.64 21.74
C LEU A 319 2.36 -1.04 21.91
N ILE A 320 1.74 -1.63 20.88
CA ILE A 320 0.36 -2.15 20.97
C ILE A 320 0.30 -3.37 21.90
N LEU A 321 1.27 -4.27 21.78
CA LEU A 321 1.37 -5.48 22.61
C LEU A 321 1.40 -5.11 24.10
N ASN A 322 2.22 -4.13 24.45
CA ASN A 322 2.45 -3.65 25.81
C ASN A 322 1.49 -2.51 26.21
N GLU A 323 0.28 -2.49 25.63
CA GLU A 323 -0.79 -1.57 26.02
C GLU A 323 -0.37 -0.08 26.05
N GLY A 324 0.47 0.32 25.08
CA GLY A 324 0.92 1.69 24.89
C GLY A 324 2.17 2.05 25.70
N GLN A 325 2.83 1.07 26.30
CA GLN A 325 4.07 1.25 27.06
C GLN A 325 5.29 0.71 26.29
N LEU A 326 6.41 1.44 26.35
CA LEU A 326 7.73 0.93 25.99
C LEU A 326 8.70 1.19 27.15
N GLY A 327 9.31 0.11 27.66
CA GLY A 327 10.09 0.18 28.90
C GLY A 327 9.22 0.68 30.06
N GLN A 328 9.62 1.78 30.70
CA GLN A 328 8.84 2.41 31.78
C GLN A 328 7.93 3.56 31.30
N LYS A 329 8.00 3.93 30.02
CA LYS A 329 7.30 5.11 29.48
C LYS A 329 5.95 4.72 28.89
N GLN A 330 4.87 5.28 29.45
CA GLN A 330 3.54 5.23 28.81
C GLN A 330 3.50 6.27 27.69
N ILE A 331 3.50 5.82 26.43
CA ILE A 331 3.52 6.69 25.25
C ILE A 331 2.09 6.94 24.75
N VAL A 332 1.27 5.90 24.69
CA VAL A 332 -0.16 5.99 24.35
C VAL A 332 -0.95 5.50 25.55
N PRO A 333 -2.04 6.14 26.00
CA PRO A 333 -2.78 5.69 27.17
C PRO A 333 -3.24 4.23 27.06
N LYS A 334 -3.07 3.44 28.14
CA LYS A 334 -3.50 2.04 28.19
C LYS A 334 -4.97 1.85 27.82
N SER A 335 -5.85 2.68 28.39
CA SER A 335 -7.28 2.66 28.07
C SER A 335 -7.55 2.91 26.58
N TRP A 336 -6.76 3.76 25.93
CA TRP A 336 -6.90 4.03 24.51
C TRP A 336 -6.52 2.83 23.66
N ILE A 337 -5.45 2.10 24.02
CA ILE A 337 -5.09 0.86 23.31
C ILE A 337 -6.19 -0.20 23.48
N THR A 338 -6.85 -0.28 24.64
CA THR A 338 -8.04 -1.13 24.81
C THR A 338 -9.19 -0.71 23.89
N ASP A 339 -9.49 0.59 23.82
CA ASP A 339 -10.56 1.11 22.96
C ASP A 339 -10.26 0.89 21.47
N MET A 340 -9.00 1.04 21.05
CA MET A 340 -8.57 0.79 19.66
C MET A 340 -8.87 -0.65 19.22
N LYS A 341 -8.83 -1.60 20.14
CA LYS A 341 -9.09 -3.02 19.91
C LYS A 341 -10.56 -3.41 20.11
N THR A 342 -11.42 -2.47 20.49
CA THR A 342 -12.84 -2.75 20.70
C THR A 342 -13.57 -2.77 19.35
N PRO A 343 -14.28 -3.86 19.01
CA PRO A 343 -15.00 -3.95 17.75
C PRO A 343 -16.03 -2.85 17.53
N ALA A 344 -16.13 -2.36 16.30
CA ALA A 344 -17.19 -1.47 15.87
C ALA A 344 -18.52 -2.24 15.75
N GLU A 345 -19.63 -1.57 16.07
CA GLU A 345 -20.97 -2.15 15.92
C GLU A 345 -21.25 -2.56 14.48
N THR A 346 -20.76 -1.78 13.51
CA THR A 346 -20.93 -2.01 12.08
C THR A 346 -19.96 -3.04 11.49
N ASN A 347 -18.88 -3.40 12.19
CA ASN A 347 -17.92 -4.41 11.74
C ASN A 347 -17.15 -5.03 12.93
N PRO A 348 -17.37 -6.32 13.24
CA PRO A 348 -16.70 -6.97 14.37
C PRO A 348 -15.18 -7.15 14.18
N ASN A 349 -14.67 -6.95 12.97
CA ASN A 349 -13.26 -7.09 12.62
C ASN A 349 -12.53 -5.74 12.51
N TYR A 350 -13.12 -4.65 12.99
CA TYR A 350 -12.50 -3.32 12.93
C TYR A 350 -12.74 -2.54 14.22
N GLY A 351 -11.68 -1.92 14.74
CA GLY A 351 -11.73 -1.02 15.89
C GLY A 351 -11.48 0.44 15.47
N TYR A 352 -10.63 1.15 16.21
CA TYR A 352 -10.23 2.52 15.84
C TYR A 352 -9.06 2.48 14.86
N LEU A 353 -9.39 2.55 13.57
CA LEU A 353 -8.43 2.48 12.46
C LEU A 353 -7.46 1.28 12.51
N THR A 354 -7.89 0.18 13.15
CA THR A 354 -7.09 -1.04 13.39
C THR A 354 -7.96 -2.26 13.11
N TRP A 355 -7.40 -3.27 12.43
CA TRP A 355 -8.11 -4.50 12.11
C TRP A 355 -8.01 -5.52 13.25
N LEU A 356 -9.08 -6.30 13.42
CA LEU A 356 -9.26 -7.30 14.46
C LEU A 356 -9.57 -8.66 13.83
N GLY A 357 -9.01 -9.74 14.36
CA GLY A 357 -9.26 -11.11 13.89
C GLY A 357 -10.49 -11.80 14.48
N THR A 358 -11.51 -11.05 14.92
CA THR A 358 -12.62 -11.55 15.73
C THR A 358 -13.49 -12.61 15.05
N LYS A 359 -13.77 -12.44 13.75
CA LYS A 359 -14.61 -13.35 12.97
C LYS A 359 -13.95 -13.67 11.64
N HIS A 360 -13.85 -14.95 11.32
CA HIS A 360 -13.34 -15.38 10.02
C HIS A 360 -14.27 -14.94 8.88
N GLN A 361 -13.67 -14.35 7.85
CA GLN A 361 -14.29 -14.04 6.57
C GLN A 361 -13.26 -14.34 5.49
N GLN A 362 -13.51 -15.37 4.66
CA GLN A 362 -12.54 -15.79 3.65
C GLN A 362 -12.15 -14.65 2.69
N ASN A 363 -13.11 -13.81 2.32
CA ASN A 363 -12.90 -12.59 1.55
C ASN A 363 -13.45 -11.41 2.36
N ARG A 364 -12.62 -10.85 3.26
CA ARG A 364 -12.97 -9.69 4.09
C ARG A 364 -13.21 -8.48 3.20
N VAL A 365 -14.43 -7.95 3.24
CA VAL A 365 -14.85 -6.79 2.45
C VAL A 365 -14.34 -5.51 3.11
N TYR A 366 -13.68 -4.64 2.33
CA TYR A 366 -13.25 -3.33 2.81
C TYR A 366 -14.42 -2.34 2.84
N ASN A 367 -15.17 -2.24 1.75
CA ASN A 367 -16.31 -1.33 1.64
C ASN A 367 -17.22 -1.79 0.47
N PRO A 368 -18.49 -1.34 0.42
CA PRO A 368 -19.45 -1.81 -0.58
C PRO A 368 -19.17 -1.33 -2.01
N LYS A 369 -18.26 -0.36 -2.21
CA LYS A 369 -17.89 0.19 -3.52
C LYS A 369 -16.59 -0.40 -4.08
N SER A 370 -16.02 -1.41 -3.41
CA SER A 370 -14.77 -2.05 -3.84
C SER A 370 -14.99 -3.54 -4.07
N THR A 371 -14.37 -4.05 -5.13
CA THR A 371 -14.25 -5.49 -5.38
C THR A 371 -13.00 -6.09 -4.73
N ALA A 372 -12.08 -5.24 -4.22
CA ALA A 372 -10.92 -5.71 -3.49
C ALA A 372 -11.36 -6.27 -2.13
N THR A 373 -10.73 -7.38 -1.73
CA THR A 373 -10.98 -8.02 -0.44
C THR A 373 -9.65 -8.42 0.19
N GLY A 374 -9.64 -8.55 1.53
CA GLY A 374 -8.55 -9.22 2.23
C GLY A 374 -8.82 -10.72 2.23
N PHE A 375 -7.89 -11.52 1.71
CA PHE A 375 -8.05 -12.97 1.64
C PHE A 375 -7.54 -13.63 2.92
N HIS A 376 -8.32 -14.57 3.47
CA HIS A 376 -7.96 -15.40 4.62
C HIS A 376 -8.36 -16.84 4.25
N SER A 377 -7.41 -17.75 4.02
CA SER A 377 -7.75 -19.14 3.66
C SER A 377 -8.37 -19.93 4.82
N GLU A 378 -8.06 -19.53 6.05
CA GLU A 378 -8.56 -20.15 7.28
C GLU A 378 -8.82 -19.10 8.37
N PRO A 379 -9.54 -19.44 9.46
CA PRO A 379 -9.62 -18.60 10.65
C PRO A 379 -8.23 -18.33 11.22
N PHE A 380 -8.07 -17.19 11.90
CA PHE A 380 -6.93 -17.01 12.79
C PHE A 380 -7.04 -17.99 13.96
N ASP A 381 -5.93 -18.61 14.34
CA ASP A 381 -5.91 -19.51 15.50
C ASP A 381 -6.08 -18.73 16.82
N ASP A 382 -5.52 -17.52 16.88
CA ASP A 382 -5.57 -16.67 18.07
C ASP A 382 -6.64 -15.58 17.92
N SER A 383 -7.70 -15.69 18.73
CA SER A 383 -8.87 -14.80 18.65
C SER A 383 -8.62 -13.35 19.07
N ASP A 384 -7.50 -13.06 19.75
CA ASP A 384 -7.13 -11.73 20.21
C ASP A 384 -6.15 -11.01 19.29
N ILE A 385 -5.90 -11.56 18.09
CA ILE A 385 -5.05 -10.93 17.08
C ILE A 385 -5.60 -9.58 16.64
N VAL A 386 -4.71 -8.59 16.60
CA VAL A 386 -4.94 -7.29 15.98
C VAL A 386 -3.85 -7.02 14.97
N TYR A 387 -4.16 -6.29 13.90
CA TYR A 387 -3.18 -6.09 12.85
C TYR A 387 -3.34 -4.78 12.09
N LEU A 388 -2.18 -4.30 11.64
CA LEU A 388 -2.05 -3.16 10.74
C LEU A 388 -2.00 -3.71 9.32
N ASP A 389 -2.96 -3.31 8.51
CA ASP A 389 -3.16 -3.80 7.15
C ASP A 389 -2.81 -2.70 6.14
N GLY A 390 -1.68 -2.85 5.47
CA GLY A 390 -1.32 -2.09 4.28
C GLY A 390 -1.56 -2.88 3.00
N PHE A 391 -1.98 -2.17 1.95
CA PHE A 391 -2.25 -2.77 0.64
C PHE A 391 -1.05 -3.58 0.14
N GLY A 392 -1.31 -4.76 -0.44
CA GLY A 392 -0.25 -5.62 -0.96
C GLY A 392 0.55 -6.38 0.10
N GLY A 393 -0.06 -6.66 1.26
CA GLY A 393 0.51 -7.52 2.28
C GLY A 393 1.51 -6.84 3.23
N GLN A 394 1.48 -5.52 3.37
CA GLN A 394 2.28 -4.85 4.41
C GLN A 394 1.59 -5.11 5.76
N ARG A 395 2.31 -5.68 6.72
CA ARG A 395 1.68 -6.20 7.94
C ARG A 395 2.49 -5.94 9.20
N VAL A 396 1.75 -5.60 10.26
CA VAL A 396 2.16 -5.83 11.66
C VAL A 396 1.03 -6.59 12.32
N TYR A 397 1.27 -7.86 12.68
CA TYR A 397 0.36 -8.67 13.48
C TYR A 397 0.78 -8.59 14.94
N VAL A 398 -0.17 -8.47 15.85
CA VAL A 398 0.04 -8.46 17.30
C VAL A 398 -0.92 -9.45 17.93
N ILE A 399 -0.38 -10.41 18.69
CA ILE A 399 -1.15 -11.45 19.37
C ILE A 399 -0.82 -11.40 20.87
N PRO A 400 -1.60 -10.64 21.67
CA PRO A 400 -1.33 -10.43 23.09
C PRO A 400 -1.19 -11.72 23.91
N SER A 401 -2.07 -12.69 23.70
CA SER A 401 -2.09 -13.98 24.39
C SER A 401 -0.83 -14.83 24.15
N LYS A 402 -0.05 -14.49 23.14
CA LYS A 402 1.21 -15.15 22.76
C LYS A 402 2.44 -14.26 22.95
N GLU A 403 2.26 -13.05 23.47
CA GLU A 403 3.29 -12.01 23.55
C GLU A 403 4.01 -11.80 22.21
N LEU A 404 3.28 -11.90 21.09
CA LEU A 404 3.86 -12.06 19.76
C LEU A 404 3.60 -10.83 18.88
N VAL A 405 4.63 -10.40 18.17
CA VAL A 405 4.54 -9.41 17.08
C VAL A 405 5.25 -9.94 15.84
N ILE A 406 4.59 -9.86 14.69
CA ILE A 406 5.16 -10.24 13.39
C ILE A 406 5.07 -9.05 12.46
N VAL A 407 6.19 -8.65 11.88
CA VAL A 407 6.24 -7.60 10.86
C VAL A 407 6.65 -8.20 9.53
N ARG A 408 5.90 -7.87 8.48
CA ARG A 408 6.31 -8.11 7.09
C ARG A 408 6.14 -6.83 6.28
N THR A 409 7.21 -6.44 5.59
CA THR A 409 7.18 -5.41 4.55
C THR A 409 7.70 -5.99 3.24
N GLY A 410 7.23 -5.52 2.09
CA GLY A 410 7.66 -6.04 0.79
C GLY A 410 7.02 -5.37 -0.40
N ALA A 411 7.25 -5.93 -1.58
CA ALA A 411 6.48 -5.56 -2.77
C ALA A 411 4.98 -5.87 -2.55
N GLY A 412 4.13 -5.11 -3.23
CA GLY A 412 2.69 -5.25 -3.12
C GLY A 412 2.18 -6.56 -3.74
N GLN A 413 1.65 -7.46 -2.91
CA GLN A 413 1.11 -8.75 -3.32
C GLN A 413 -0.42 -8.79 -3.28
N MET A 414 -1.06 -9.02 -4.42
CA MET A 414 -2.51 -9.14 -4.51
C MET A 414 -3.04 -10.50 -4.02
N GLY A 415 -2.19 -11.53 -4.01
CA GLY A 415 -2.49 -12.87 -3.51
C GLY A 415 -2.13 -13.06 -2.03
N TRP A 416 -2.00 -11.98 -1.25
CA TRP A 416 -1.66 -12.07 0.16
C TRP A 416 -2.77 -12.77 0.95
N ASP A 417 -2.39 -13.82 1.68
CA ASP A 417 -3.28 -14.54 2.59
C ASP A 417 -2.95 -14.16 4.03
N ASP A 418 -3.90 -13.49 4.67
CA ASP A 418 -3.75 -12.90 5.99
C ASP A 418 -3.56 -13.95 7.09
N SER A 419 -4.05 -15.18 6.93
CA SER A 419 -3.97 -16.20 7.99
C SER A 419 -2.62 -16.92 8.04
N VAL A 420 -1.85 -16.97 6.94
CA VAL A 420 -0.69 -17.87 6.82
C VAL A 420 0.41 -17.56 7.82
N LEU A 421 0.93 -16.32 7.85
CA LEU A 421 2.03 -15.95 8.75
C LEU A 421 1.67 -16.09 10.24
N PRO A 422 0.59 -15.46 10.75
CA PRO A 422 0.29 -15.54 12.17
C PRO A 422 -0.01 -16.97 12.63
N ASN A 423 -0.77 -17.76 11.87
CA ASN A 423 -1.07 -19.14 12.25
C ASN A 423 0.19 -20.02 12.21
N THR A 424 1.02 -19.90 11.18
CA THR A 424 2.27 -20.68 11.06
C THR A 424 3.18 -20.47 12.26
N ILE A 425 3.31 -19.22 12.70
CA ILE A 425 4.14 -18.89 13.86
C ILE A 425 3.48 -19.33 15.17
N SER A 426 2.19 -19.06 15.35
CA SER A 426 1.47 -19.43 16.57
C SER A 426 1.50 -20.94 16.84
N ARG A 427 1.24 -21.75 15.80
CA ARG A 427 1.31 -23.23 15.85
C ARG A 427 2.72 -23.74 16.19
N GLY A 428 3.76 -22.95 15.94
CA GLY A 428 5.14 -23.29 16.21
C GLY A 428 5.63 -22.94 17.61
N ILE A 429 4.86 -22.19 18.40
CA ILE A 429 5.25 -21.81 19.77
C ILE A 429 5.29 -23.05 20.66
N ARG A 430 6.43 -23.27 21.31
CA ARG A 430 6.63 -24.37 22.27
C ARG A 430 6.13 -23.91 23.64
N ASN A 431 5.31 -24.74 24.29
CA ASN A 431 4.92 -24.55 25.68
C ASN A 431 5.96 -25.27 26.53
N ASP A 432 7.02 -24.55 26.91
CA ASP A 432 8.09 -25.08 27.75
C ASP A 432 7.68 -25.12 29.23
#